data_AF-A0A3D6AZ45-F1
#
_entry.id   AF-A0A3D6AZ45-F1
#
_cell.length_a   1.000
_cell.length_b   1.000
_cell.length_c   1.000
_cell.angle_alpha   90.00
_cell.angle_beta   90.00
_cell.angle_gamma   90.00
#
_symmetry.space_group_name_H-M   'P 1'
#
loop_
_entity.id
_entity.type
_entity.pdbx_description
1 polymer ?
#
loop_
_entity_poly.entity_id
_entity_poly.type
_entity_poly.pdbx_seq_one_letter_code
_entity_poly.pdbx_strand_id
1 'polypeptide(L)'
;MKKYIYLFFMLMCIVSCEKPEEGLVAEKSVNADIVRFRIYQNQNVFFDGTIDQEGNTVQVTIPEGIDKSAIRPQVLVSAGAVVTPKSGELQDFTNPVEYKVVSENGENTKTYMITVNY
;
A
#
# COMPACT_ATOMS: atom_id res chain seq x y z
N MET A 1 -52.27 -26.99 -42.75
CA MET A 1 -52.11 -25.87 -43.70
C MET A 1 -53.00 -24.71 -43.27
N LYS A 2 -52.45 -23.67 -42.63
CA LYS A 2 -53.00 -22.30 -42.69
C LYS A 2 -51.83 -21.33 -42.72
N LYS A 3 -51.86 -20.48 -43.74
CA LYS A 3 -50.85 -19.54 -44.20
C LYS A 3 -50.73 -18.37 -43.21
N TYR A 4 -49.58 -18.21 -42.58
CA TYR A 4 -49.15 -16.93 -42.02
C TYR A 4 -47.95 -16.47 -42.84
N ILE A 5 -48.28 -15.96 -44.02
CA ILE A 5 -47.36 -15.30 -44.93
C ILE A 5 -47.23 -13.85 -44.45
N TYR A 6 -46.00 -13.48 -44.13
CA TYR A 6 -45.44 -12.15 -43.86
C TYR A 6 -46.36 -10.93 -44.03
N LEU A 7 -46.49 -10.13 -42.97
CA LEU A 7 -46.58 -8.68 -43.10
C LEU A 7 -45.44 -8.04 -42.29
N PHE A 8 -44.44 -7.58 -43.03
CA PHE A 8 -43.28 -6.82 -42.60
C PHE A 8 -43.70 -5.36 -42.40
N PHE A 9 -43.56 -4.79 -41.19
CA PHE A 9 -43.45 -3.34 -41.00
C PHE A 9 -42.67 -3.00 -39.72
N MET A 10 -41.43 -2.57 -39.94
CA MET A 10 -40.85 -1.38 -39.34
C MET A 10 -40.72 -1.30 -37.80
N LEU A 11 -39.49 -1.56 -37.35
CA LEU A 11 -38.70 -0.76 -36.41
C LEU A 11 -39.45 -0.12 -35.21
N MET A 12 -39.32 -0.72 -34.04
CA MET A 12 -39.16 0.06 -32.81
C MET A 12 -38.19 -0.65 -31.87
N CYS A 13 -37.00 -0.07 -31.76
CA CYS A 13 -35.93 -0.46 -30.87
C CYS A 13 -36.43 -0.51 -29.43
N ILE A 14 -36.64 -1.70 -28.87
CA ILE A 14 -36.51 -1.86 -27.42
C ILE A 14 -35.05 -2.20 -27.11
N VAL A 15 -34.22 -1.15 -27.23
CA VAL A 15 -33.03 -1.03 -26.38
C VAL A 15 -33.58 -0.95 -24.97
N SER A 16 -33.70 -2.08 -24.30
CA SER A 16 -34.07 -2.13 -22.88
C SER A 16 -32.92 -2.78 -22.14
N CYS A 17 -31.95 -1.91 -21.85
CA CYS A 17 -30.77 -2.09 -21.00
C CYS A 17 -30.02 -3.42 -21.15
N GLU A 18 -29.07 -3.45 -22.10
CA GLU A 18 -27.74 -3.91 -21.69
C GLU A 18 -27.30 -2.93 -20.59
N LYS A 19 -27.44 -3.37 -19.34
CA LYS A 19 -26.83 -2.70 -18.19
C LYS A 19 -25.38 -2.46 -18.60
N PRO A 20 -24.90 -1.20 -18.70
CA PRO A 20 -23.52 -0.98 -19.04
C PRO A 20 -22.71 -1.79 -18.03
N GLU A 21 -21.88 -2.71 -18.51
CA GLU A 21 -20.88 -3.36 -17.67
C GLU A 21 -20.03 -2.22 -17.12
N GLU A 22 -20.35 -1.77 -15.91
CA GLU A 22 -19.47 -0.95 -15.10
C GLU A 22 -18.19 -1.78 -14.98
N GLY A 23 -17.20 -1.41 -15.80
CA GLY A 23 -15.92 -2.10 -15.85
C GLY A 23 -15.43 -2.27 -14.43
N LEU A 24 -14.95 -3.47 -14.10
CA LEU A 24 -14.45 -3.84 -12.78
C LEU A 24 -13.44 -2.78 -12.28
N VAL A 25 -13.91 -1.80 -11.51
CA VAL A 25 -13.04 -0.91 -10.76
C VAL A 25 -12.66 -1.72 -9.53
N ALA A 26 -11.40 -2.17 -9.49
CA ALA A 26 -10.87 -2.82 -8.29
C ALA A 26 -11.08 -1.87 -7.10
N GLU A 27 -11.75 -2.36 -6.07
CA GLU A 27 -11.96 -1.60 -4.83
C GLU A 27 -10.59 -1.26 -4.23
N LYS A 28 -10.38 0.02 -3.91
CA LYS A 28 -9.14 0.48 -3.30
C LYS A 28 -8.96 -0.14 -1.91
N SER A 29 -7.75 -0.53 -1.58
CA SER A 29 -7.47 -1.17 -0.30
C SER A 29 -7.60 -0.21 0.89
N VAL A 30 -8.13 -0.75 1.99
CA VAL A 30 -8.18 -0.13 3.32
C VAL A 30 -6.92 -0.42 4.16
N ASN A 31 -5.99 -1.26 3.68
CA ASN A 31 -4.82 -1.67 4.46
C ASN A 31 -3.77 -0.54 4.50
N ALA A 32 -3.26 -0.25 5.69
CA ALA A 32 -2.28 0.81 5.95
C ALA A 32 -1.05 0.27 6.71
N ASP A 33 -0.64 -0.97 6.42
CA ASP A 33 0.43 -1.61 7.19
C ASP A 33 1.81 -1.35 6.60
N ILE A 34 2.83 -1.26 7.47
CA ILE A 34 4.22 -1.49 7.07
C ILE A 34 4.42 -3.00 6.93
N VAL A 35 4.86 -3.44 5.75
CA VAL A 35 5.10 -4.84 5.40
C VAL A 35 6.57 -5.19 5.55
N ARG A 36 7.48 -4.23 5.30
CA ARG A 36 8.92 -4.40 5.53
C ARG A 36 9.54 -3.06 5.91
N PHE A 37 10.47 -3.11 6.84
CA PHE A 37 11.38 -2.01 7.14
C PHE A 37 12.80 -2.56 7.14
N ARG A 38 13.68 -2.01 6.30
CA ARG A 38 15.04 -2.54 6.12
C ARG A 38 16.07 -1.42 6.08
N ILE A 39 17.18 -1.62 6.76
CA ILE A 39 18.35 -0.74 6.73
C ILE A 39 19.48 -1.48 6.01
N TYR A 40 20.13 -0.84 5.05
CA TYR A 40 21.29 -1.41 4.35
C TYR A 40 22.58 -0.79 4.90
N GLN A 41 23.57 -1.63 5.23
CA GLN A 41 24.93 -1.17 5.46
C GLN A 41 25.70 -1.06 4.13
N ASN A 42 25.46 -2.00 3.22
CA ASN A 42 25.99 -2.02 1.86
C ASN A 42 25.05 -2.84 0.95
N GLN A 43 25.47 -3.15 -0.28
CA GLN A 43 24.63 -3.86 -1.26
C GLN A 43 24.18 -5.27 -0.82
N ASN A 44 24.94 -5.92 0.07
CA ASN A 44 24.72 -7.32 0.46
C ASN A 44 24.41 -7.49 1.96
N VAL A 45 24.66 -6.46 2.78
CA VAL A 45 24.44 -6.50 4.22
C VAL A 45 23.30 -5.56 4.58
N PHE A 46 22.26 -6.13 5.19
CA PHE A 46 21.06 -5.42 5.62
C PHE A 46 20.52 -5.96 6.93
N PHE A 47 19.71 -5.15 7.59
CA PHE A 47 19.02 -5.46 8.84
C PHE A 47 17.54 -5.22 8.65
N ASP A 48 16.74 -6.27 8.86
CA ASP A 48 15.29 -6.18 8.84
C ASP A 48 14.76 -5.77 10.21
N GLY A 49 13.71 -4.96 10.21
CA GLY A 49 12.96 -4.62 11.41
C GLY A 49 11.96 -5.69 11.79
N THR A 50 11.84 -5.94 13.09
CA THR A 50 10.72 -6.66 13.68
C THR A 50 9.52 -5.73 13.74
N ILE A 51 8.44 -6.08 13.07
CA ILE A 51 7.22 -5.27 12.95
C ILE A 51 6.15 -5.84 13.88
N ASP A 52 5.63 -4.99 14.78
CA ASP A 52 4.44 -5.25 15.57
C ASP A 52 3.26 -4.45 14.98
N GLN A 53 2.31 -5.17 14.37
CA GLN A 53 1.15 -4.58 13.72
C GLN A 53 0.06 -4.13 14.70
N GLU A 54 0.02 -4.69 15.91
CA GLU A 54 -0.96 -4.33 16.93
C GLU A 54 -0.48 -3.11 17.72
N GLY A 55 0.79 -3.11 18.14
CA GLY A 55 1.42 -1.98 18.81
C GLY A 55 1.82 -0.84 17.87
N ASN A 56 1.79 -1.06 16.55
CA ASN A 56 2.33 -0.15 15.53
C ASN A 56 3.77 0.28 15.86
N THR A 57 4.64 -0.71 16.09
CA THR A 57 6.06 -0.43 16.34
C THR A 57 6.94 -1.22 15.38
N VAL A 58 8.12 -0.68 15.12
CA VAL A 58 9.17 -1.38 14.37
C VAL A 58 10.48 -1.24 15.13
N GLN A 59 11.12 -2.37 15.42
CA GLN A 59 12.41 -2.42 16.09
C GLN A 59 13.45 -2.97 15.13
N VAL A 60 14.53 -2.21 14.90
CA VAL A 60 15.68 -2.67 14.09
C VAL A 60 16.92 -2.71 14.97
N THR A 61 17.66 -3.82 14.94
CA THR A 61 18.97 -3.93 15.58
C THR A 61 20.05 -3.87 14.52
N ILE A 62 21.02 -2.98 14.69
CA ILE A 62 22.15 -2.78 13.77
C ILE A 62 23.48 -2.88 14.53
N PRO A 63 24.59 -3.31 13.92
CA PRO A 63 25.89 -3.34 14.59
C PRO A 63 26.36 -1.98 15.08
N GLU A 64 27.18 -1.98 16.14
CA GLU A 64 27.89 -0.78 16.57
C GLU A 64 28.75 -0.18 15.45
N GLY A 65 28.91 1.15 15.47
CA GLY A 65 29.69 1.90 14.49
C GLY A 65 28.92 2.34 13.24
N ILE A 66 27.65 1.93 13.07
CA ILE A 66 26.75 2.53 12.08
C ILE A 66 26.16 3.82 12.65
N ASP A 67 26.32 4.93 11.93
CA ASP A 67 25.77 6.23 12.31
C ASP A 67 24.23 6.26 12.13
N LYS A 68 23.51 6.38 13.24
CA LYS A 68 22.04 6.46 13.25
C LYS A 68 21.49 7.79 12.79
N SER A 69 22.28 8.86 12.75
CA SER A 69 21.80 10.20 12.40
C SER A 69 21.49 10.39 10.91
N ALA A 70 21.93 9.45 10.06
CA ALA A 70 21.87 9.59 8.61
C ALA A 70 21.60 8.24 7.90
N ILE A 71 20.41 7.66 8.12
CA ILE A 71 20.01 6.39 7.52
C ILE A 71 18.93 6.59 6.45
N ARG A 72 19.04 5.87 5.32
CA ARG A 72 18.01 5.79 4.27
C ARG A 72 17.35 4.41 4.31
N PRO A 73 16.26 4.21 5.06
CA PRO A 73 15.61 2.91 5.14
C PRO A 73 14.83 2.60 3.87
N GLN A 74 14.75 1.32 3.52
CA GLN A 74 13.79 0.82 2.54
C GLN A 74 12.52 0.40 3.28
N VAL A 75 11.41 1.04 2.94
CA VAL A 75 10.10 0.79 3.55
C VAL A 75 9.16 0.26 2.50
N LEU A 76 8.58 -0.92 2.75
CA LEU A 76 7.49 -1.47 1.96
C LEU A 76 6.22 -1.39 2.78
N VAL A 77 5.16 -0.87 2.19
CA VAL A 77 3.84 -0.79 2.79
C VAL A 77 2.84 -1.63 2.01
N SER A 78 1.63 -1.75 2.56
CA SER A 78 0.49 -2.39 1.90
C SER A 78 0.31 -1.88 0.47
N ALA A 79 -0.16 -2.74 -0.44
CA ALA A 79 -0.36 -2.37 -1.83
C ALA A 79 -1.26 -1.13 -1.96
N GLY A 80 -0.83 -0.15 -2.74
CA GLY A 80 -1.53 1.12 -2.95
C GLY A 80 -1.43 2.11 -1.78
N ALA A 81 -0.95 1.71 -0.60
CA ALA A 81 -0.73 2.60 0.53
C ALA A 81 0.48 3.52 0.30
N VAL A 82 0.50 4.65 1.00
CA VAL A 82 1.58 5.64 0.97
C VAL A 82 2.16 5.84 2.36
N VAL A 83 3.48 6.06 2.45
CA VAL A 83 4.19 6.24 3.72
C VAL A 83 4.98 7.55 3.75
N THR A 84 4.98 8.18 4.91
CA THR A 84 5.76 9.39 5.24
C THR A 84 6.46 9.19 6.59
N PRO A 85 7.80 9.36 6.71
CA PRO A 85 8.77 9.65 5.65
C PRO A 85 8.77 8.64 4.51
N LYS A 86 9.18 9.07 3.30
CA LYS A 86 9.19 8.18 2.13
C LYS A 86 10.31 7.15 2.23
N SER A 87 10.10 5.97 1.66
CA SER A 87 11.18 4.99 1.51
C SER A 87 12.39 5.61 0.79
N GLY A 88 13.58 5.42 1.35
CA GLY A 88 14.85 5.96 0.86
C GLY A 88 15.15 7.41 1.26
N GLU A 89 14.24 8.08 1.98
CA GLU A 89 14.48 9.39 2.56
C GLU A 89 15.51 9.30 3.71
N LEU A 90 16.35 10.34 3.85
CA LEU A 90 17.35 10.38 4.91
C LEU A 90 16.66 10.70 6.24
N GLN A 91 16.90 9.92 7.28
CA GLN A 91 16.31 10.07 8.60
C GLN A 91 17.34 9.92 9.71
N ASP A 92 17.07 10.59 10.83
CA ASP A 92 17.85 10.53 12.05
C ASP A 92 17.15 9.62 13.08
N PHE A 93 17.73 8.46 13.35
CA PHE A 93 17.28 7.47 14.33
C PHE A 93 18.11 7.50 15.64
N THR A 94 18.74 8.63 15.96
CA THR A 94 19.28 8.87 17.32
C THR A 94 18.16 8.82 18.37
N ASN A 95 16.93 9.14 17.95
CA ASN A 95 15.69 8.98 18.71
C ASN A 95 14.66 8.19 17.88
N PRO A 96 13.57 7.67 18.48
CA PRO A 96 12.50 7.05 17.71
C PRO A 96 11.89 8.03 16.69
N VAL A 97 11.53 7.50 15.51
CA VAL A 97 10.96 8.28 14.40
C VAL A 97 9.57 7.75 14.07
N GLU A 98 8.60 8.65 13.93
CA GLU A 98 7.24 8.29 13.51
C GLU A 98 7.14 8.14 11.99
N TYR A 99 6.54 7.04 11.55
CA TYR A 99 6.19 6.76 10.16
C TYR A 99 4.68 6.64 10.03
N LYS A 100 4.07 7.51 9.25
CA LYS A 100 2.64 7.50 8.95
C LYS A 100 2.37 6.77 7.65
N VAL A 101 1.54 5.74 7.69
CA VAL A 101 1.05 5.02 6.52
C VAL A 101 -0.43 5.35 6.32
N VAL A 102 -0.80 5.73 5.11
CA VAL A 102 -2.19 6.00 4.71
C VAL A 102 -2.59 4.95 3.67
N SER A 103 -3.74 4.31 3.87
CA SER A 103 -4.28 3.31 2.93
C SER A 103 -4.54 3.89 1.55
N GLU A 104 -4.65 3.02 0.54
CA GLU A 104 -4.90 3.42 -0.84
C GLU A 104 -6.20 4.23 -1.00
N ASN A 105 -7.24 3.83 -0.27
CA ASN A 105 -8.52 4.52 -0.25
C ASN A 105 -8.51 5.82 0.58
N GLY A 106 -7.46 6.05 1.38
CA GLY A 106 -7.29 7.25 2.21
C GLY A 106 -8.05 7.26 3.54
N GLU A 107 -8.84 6.23 3.83
CA GLU A 107 -9.71 6.21 5.02
C GLU A 107 -9.01 5.73 6.28
N ASN A 108 -8.00 4.87 6.14
CA ASN A 108 -7.23 4.35 7.25
C ASN A 108 -5.83 4.96 7.30
N THR A 109 -5.40 5.31 8.50
CA THR A 109 -4.05 5.80 8.77
C THR A 109 -3.49 5.06 9.98
N LYS A 110 -2.26 4.53 9.85
CA LYS A 110 -1.49 3.98 10.96
C LYS A 110 -0.22 4.80 11.17
N THR A 111 0.11 5.07 12.42
CA THR A 111 1.39 5.69 12.79
C THR A 111 2.24 4.65 13.47
N TYR A 112 3.38 4.33 12.88
CA TYR A 112 4.37 3.42 13.43
C TYR A 112 5.49 4.18 14.12
N MET A 113 5.87 3.73 15.31
CA MET A 113 7.07 4.22 16.00
C MET A 113 8.25 3.32 15.64
N ILE A 114 9.22 3.88 14.93
CA ILE A 114 10.41 3.15 14.48
C ILE A 114 11.58 3.45 15.43
N THR A 115 12.15 2.40 16.01
CA THR A 115 13.32 2.49 16.89
C THR A 115 14.47 1.68 16.32
N VAL A 116 15.66 2.28 16.30
CA VAL A 116 16.89 1.64 15.86
C VAL A 116 17.86 1.53 17.03
N ASN A 117 18.20 0.30 17.38
CA ASN A 117 19.07 -0.07 18.50
C ASN A 117 20.40 -0.64 17.98
N TYR A 118 21.43 -0.58 18.83
CA TYR A 118 22.67 -1.33 18.61
C TYR A 118 22.53 -2.78 19.11
#